data_AF-A0A7V3STF4-F1
#
_entry.id   AF-A0A7V3STF4-F1
#
_cell.length_a   1.000
_cell.length_b   1.000
_cell.length_c   1.000
_cell.angle_alpha   90.00
_cell.angle_beta   90.00
_cell.angle_gamma   90.00
#
_symmetry.space_group_name_H-M   'P 1'
#
loop_
_entity.id
_entity.type
_entity.pdbx_description
1 polymer ?
#
loop_
_entity_poly.entity_id
_entity_poly.type
_entity_poly.pdbx_seq_one_letter_code
_entity_poly.pdbx_strand_id
1 'polypeptide(L)'
;MNEFKDLISQVKKNCDISDAKYWGTFSICGLLLRLRELYRSENNIKHYHKISTRDIGEWINYKEKLWKELEGEEFKDIQINGNRYSPFEINNINQILKNNKLLYGAGLGVHSKPIFFLAELISNKTIKDIKIYIAG
;
A
#
# COMPACT_ATOMS: atom_id res chain seq x y z
N MET A 1 1.14 -20.47 -2.17
CA MET A 1 0.94 -19.87 -0.82
C MET A 1 2.09 -18.94 -0.42
N ASN A 2 3.35 -19.23 -0.75
CA ASN A 2 4.49 -18.34 -0.47
C ASN A 2 4.54 -17.10 -1.39
N GLU A 3 4.20 -17.24 -2.67
CA GLU A 3 4.25 -16.13 -3.64
C GLU A 3 3.29 -14.98 -3.30
N PHE A 4 2.11 -15.28 -2.76
CA PHE A 4 1.15 -14.24 -2.35
C PHE A 4 1.66 -13.41 -1.17
N LYS A 5 2.28 -14.05 -0.18
CA LYS A 5 2.90 -13.36 0.96
C LYS A 5 4.06 -12.48 0.51
N ASP A 6 4.82 -12.96 -0.47
CA ASP A 6 5.92 -12.21 -1.07
C ASP A 6 5.40 -10.95 -1.78
N LEU A 7 4.36 -11.07 -2.62
CA LEU A 7 3.75 -9.92 -3.29
C LEU A 7 3.21 -8.88 -2.29
N ILE A 8 2.52 -9.30 -1.23
CA ILE A 8 2.06 -8.38 -0.17
C ILE A 8 3.25 -7.63 0.44
N SER A 9 4.34 -8.33 0.74
CA SER A 9 5.54 -7.75 1.33
C SER A 9 6.16 -6.70 0.40
N GLN A 10 6.26 -7.00 -0.89
CA GLN A 10 6.78 -6.08 -1.90
C GLN A 10 5.91 -4.82 -2.04
N VAL A 11 4.58 -4.97 -2.09
CA VAL A 11 3.65 -3.84 -2.15
C VAL A 11 3.75 -2.98 -0.89
N LYS A 12 3.77 -3.61 0.30
CA LYS A 12 3.94 -2.90 1.57
C LYS A 12 5.27 -2.15 1.65
N LYS A 13 6.35 -2.75 1.16
CA LYS A 13 7.66 -2.09 1.10
C LYS A 13 7.61 -0.79 0.30
N ASN A 14 6.94 -0.79 -0.85
CA ASN A 14 6.75 0.41 -1.65
C ASN A 14 5.82 1.44 -0.97
N CYS A 15 4.82 1.00 -0.20
CA CYS A 15 4.04 1.88 0.66
C CYS A 15 4.90 2.54 1.75
N ASP A 16 5.75 1.77 2.45
CA ASP A 16 6.63 2.30 3.50
C ASP A 16 7.67 3.27 2.91
N ILE A 17 8.25 2.98 1.73
CA ILE A 17 9.14 3.91 1.00
C ILE A 17 8.40 5.21 0.64
N SER A 18 7.16 5.09 0.16
CA SER A 18 6.34 6.26 -0.15
C SER A 18 6.01 7.09 1.10
N ASP A 19 5.68 6.45 2.22
CA ASP A 19 5.45 7.16 3.48
C ASP A 19 6.74 7.85 3.96
N ALA A 20 7.89 7.17 3.91
CA ALA A 20 9.18 7.73 4.26
C ALA A 20 9.58 8.96 3.42
N LYS A 21 9.26 8.97 2.12
CA LYS A 21 9.56 10.11 1.24
C LYS A 21 8.59 11.29 1.40
N TYR A 22 7.35 11.06 1.82
CA TYR A 22 6.27 12.06 1.73
C TYR A 22 5.60 12.41 3.06
N TRP A 23 6.00 11.84 4.20
CA TRP A 23 5.39 12.13 5.51
C TRP A 23 5.39 13.64 5.84
N GLY A 24 6.45 14.37 5.45
CA GLY A 24 6.61 15.80 5.68
C GLY A 24 5.67 16.71 4.87
N THR A 25 4.88 16.14 3.95
CA THR A 25 3.88 16.90 3.19
C THR A 25 2.61 17.20 3.99
N PHE A 26 2.39 16.49 5.10
CA PHE A 26 1.23 16.68 5.97
C PHE A 26 1.56 17.62 7.14
N SER A 27 0.55 18.35 7.62
CA SER A 27 0.66 19.00 8.93
C SER A 27 0.79 17.94 10.03
N ILE A 28 1.38 18.30 11.17
CA ILE A 28 1.59 17.38 12.31
C ILE A 28 0.26 16.71 12.72
N CYS A 29 -0.82 17.49 12.90
CA CYS A 29 -2.13 16.95 13.24
C CYS A 29 -2.67 16.01 12.15
N GLY A 30 -2.49 16.38 10.87
CA GLY A 30 -2.91 15.55 9.74
C GLY A 30 -2.17 14.23 9.67
N LEU A 31 -0.85 14.23 9.92
CA LEU A 31 -0.01 13.04 9.97
C LEU A 31 -0.46 12.11 11.11
N LEU A 32 -0.64 12.63 12.32
CA LEU A 32 -1.06 11.84 13.48
C LEU A 32 -2.43 11.16 13.27
N LEU A 33 -3.38 11.86 12.65
CA LEU A 33 -4.68 11.26 12.29
C LEU A 33 -4.52 10.11 11.29
N ARG A 34 -3.69 10.28 10.26
CA ARG A 34 -3.43 9.22 9.26
C ARG A 34 -2.72 8.02 9.86
N LEU A 35 -1.71 8.26 10.70
CA LEU A 35 -1.00 7.20 11.43
C LEU A 35 -1.94 6.40 12.33
N ARG A 36 -2.87 7.07 13.01
CA ARG A 36 -3.90 6.40 13.81
C ARG A 36 -4.81 5.51 12.98
N GLU A 37 -5.25 5.96 11.82
CA GLU A 37 -6.10 5.13 10.94
C GLU A 37 -5.30 4.00 10.29
N LEU A 38 -4.04 4.21 9.93
CA LEU A 38 -3.15 3.15 9.45
C LEU A 38 -2.92 2.10 10.54
N TYR A 39 -2.65 2.50 11.79
CA TYR A 39 -2.54 1.59 12.93
C TYR A 39 -3.79 0.74 13.10
N ARG A 40 -4.98 1.35 13.00
CA ARG A 40 -6.25 0.59 13.04
C ARG A 40 -6.31 -0.44 11.93
N SER A 41 -6.01 -0.04 10.71
CA SER A 41 -6.06 -0.90 9.53
C SER A 41 -5.10 -2.08 9.65
N GLU A 42 -3.84 -1.83 10.04
CA GLU A 42 -2.83 -2.90 10.18
C GLU A 42 -3.18 -3.90 11.29
N ASN A 43 -3.87 -3.45 12.33
CA ASN A 43 -4.25 -4.29 13.48
C ASN A 43 -5.71 -4.78 13.44
N ASN A 44 -6.43 -4.57 12.33
CA ASN A 44 -7.85 -4.93 12.17
C ASN A 44 -8.75 -4.38 13.30
N ILE A 45 -8.47 -3.17 13.79
CA ILE A 45 -9.20 -2.53 14.88
C ILE A 45 -10.40 -1.76 14.33
N LYS A 46 -11.61 -2.16 14.72
CA LYS A 46 -12.86 -1.48 14.35
C LYS A 46 -12.87 -0.01 14.80
N HIS A 47 -13.50 0.87 14.03
CA HIS A 47 -13.49 2.32 14.26
C HIS A 47 -13.95 2.75 15.67
N TYR A 48 -14.91 2.02 16.25
CA TYR A 48 -15.47 2.32 17.58
C TYR A 48 -14.67 1.72 18.75
N HIS A 49 -13.65 0.90 18.48
CA HIS A 49 -12.76 0.41 19.53
C HIS A 49 -11.73 1.48 19.93
N LYS A 50 -11.45 1.55 21.24
CA LYS A 50 -10.37 2.40 21.77
C LYS A 50 -9.01 1.84 21.34
N ILE A 51 -8.07 2.76 21.10
CA ILE A 51 -6.67 2.44 20.88
C ILE A 51 -5.91 2.84 22.14
N SER A 52 -5.06 1.95 22.64
CA SER A 52 -4.11 2.25 23.70
C SER A 52 -3.12 3.31 23.23
N THR A 53 -3.01 4.43 23.96
CA THR A 53 -2.03 5.49 23.67
C THR A 53 -0.60 4.98 23.74
N ARG A 54 -0.31 4.01 24.61
CA ARG A 54 1.00 3.37 24.70
C ARG A 54 1.30 2.55 23.45
N ASP A 55 0.39 1.69 23.04
CA ASP A 55 0.63 0.73 21.96
C ASP A 55 0.75 1.44 20.60
N ILE A 56 -0.07 2.46 20.34
CA ILE A 56 0.08 3.29 19.13
C ILE A 56 1.36 4.13 19.19
N GLY A 57 1.76 4.63 20.36
CA GLY A 57 3.01 5.37 20.51
C GLY A 57 4.24 4.51 20.21
N GLU A 58 4.27 3.28 20.71
CA GLU A 58 5.33 2.30 20.40
C GLU A 58 5.36 1.97 18.90
N TRP A 59 4.20 1.79 18.27
CA TRP A 59 4.10 1.53 16.82
C TRP A 59 4.53 2.75 15.97
N ILE A 60 4.16 3.97 16.36
CA ILE A 60 4.60 5.20 15.68
C ILE A 60 6.12 5.30 15.74
N ASN A 61 6.73 5.08 16.91
CA ASN A 61 8.18 5.08 17.07
C ASN A 61 8.87 4.03 16.16
N TYR A 62 8.25 2.86 15.98
CA TYR A 62 8.73 1.85 15.05
C TYR A 62 8.66 2.33 13.59
N LYS A 63 7.51 2.89 13.16
CA LYS A 63 7.34 3.43 11.81
C LYS A 63 8.32 4.57 11.51
N GLU A 64 8.53 5.49 12.45
CA GLU A 64 9.50 6.59 12.28
C GLU A 64 10.95 6.09 12.14
N LYS A 65 11.34 5.05 12.88
CA LYS A 65 12.66 4.40 12.69
C LYS A 65 12.77 3.75 11.33
N LEU A 66 11.76 2.99 10.92
CA LEU A 66 11.70 2.38 9.60
C LEU A 66 11.78 3.44 8.49
N TRP A 67 11.07 4.56 8.61
CA TRP A 67 11.10 5.61 7.61
C TRP A 67 12.48 6.26 7.48
N LYS A 68 13.21 6.44 8.58
CA LYS A 68 14.61 6.91 8.52
C LYS A 68 15.52 5.95 7.76
N GLU A 69 15.30 4.64 7.89
CA GLU A 69 16.07 3.63 7.14
C GLU A 69 15.72 3.61 5.64
N LEU A 70 14.48 3.99 5.29
CA LEU A 70 13.99 4.02 3.91
C LEU A 70 14.10 5.39 3.25
N GLU A 71 14.55 6.40 3.98
CA GLU A 71 14.69 7.76 3.47
C GLU A 71 15.72 7.76 2.32
N GLY A 72 15.27 8.17 1.13
CA GLY A 72 16.10 8.17 -0.09
C GLY A 72 16.11 6.85 -0.88
N GLU A 73 15.45 5.79 -0.41
CA GLU A 73 15.30 4.54 -1.18
C GLU A 73 14.42 4.72 -2.42
N GLU A 74 14.83 4.20 -3.56
CA GLU A 74 13.96 4.15 -4.75
C GLU A 74 12.90 3.06 -4.64
N PHE A 75 11.75 3.29 -5.29
CA PHE A 75 10.68 2.29 -5.33
C PHE A 75 11.22 0.99 -5.93
N LYS A 76 10.85 -0.13 -5.31
CA LYS A 76 11.33 -1.45 -5.69
C LYS A 76 10.40 -2.06 -6.73
N ASP A 77 10.99 -2.81 -7.63
CA ASP A 77 10.24 -3.55 -8.63
C ASP A 77 9.42 -4.68 -8.01
N ILE A 78 8.30 -4.98 -8.66
CA ILE A 78 7.40 -6.06 -8.31
C ILE A 78 7.84 -7.33 -9.05
N GLN A 79 8.17 -8.36 -8.28
CA GLN A 79 8.57 -9.68 -8.73
C GLN A 79 7.39 -10.65 -8.63
N ILE A 80 6.98 -11.23 -9.76
CA ILE A 80 5.88 -12.20 -9.87
C ILE A 80 6.25 -13.26 -10.89
N ASN A 81 6.12 -14.55 -10.56
CA ASN A 81 6.48 -15.67 -11.44
C ASN A 81 7.90 -15.57 -12.05
N GLY A 82 8.87 -15.05 -11.29
CA GLY A 82 10.26 -14.87 -11.75
C GLY A 82 10.48 -13.68 -12.70
N ASN A 83 9.43 -12.97 -13.10
CA ASN A 83 9.51 -11.74 -13.87
C ASN A 83 9.59 -10.53 -12.93
N ARG A 84 10.15 -9.42 -13.43
CA ARG A 84 10.36 -8.19 -12.68
C ARG A 84 9.69 -7.03 -13.43
N TYR A 85 8.87 -6.26 -12.72
CA TYR A 85 8.10 -5.15 -13.27
C TYR A 85 8.35 -3.89 -12.45
N SER A 86 8.50 -2.75 -13.11
CA SER A 86 8.45 -1.47 -12.42
C SER A 86 7.12 -1.34 -11.67
N PRO A 87 7.10 -0.73 -10.47
CA PRO A 87 5.91 -0.68 -9.64
C PRO A 87 4.76 0.10 -10.28
N PHE A 88 5.00 0.87 -11.35
CA PHE A 88 3.98 1.58 -12.10
C PHE A 88 3.51 0.85 -13.38
N GLU A 89 4.03 -0.35 -13.68
CA GLU A 89 3.58 -1.20 -14.79
C GLU A 89 2.29 -1.97 -14.45
N ILE A 90 1.25 -1.21 -14.05
CA ILE A 90 -0.02 -1.73 -13.54
C ILE A 90 -0.67 -2.73 -14.50
N ASN A 91 -0.62 -2.46 -15.81
CA ASN A 91 -1.22 -3.31 -16.83
C ASN A 91 -0.50 -4.67 -16.93
N ASN A 92 0.83 -4.69 -16.91
CA ASN A 92 1.63 -5.91 -17.03
C ASN A 92 1.47 -6.76 -15.77
N ILE A 93 1.53 -6.14 -14.59
CA ILE A 93 1.31 -6.81 -13.30
C ILE A 93 -0.10 -7.43 -13.25
N ASN A 94 -1.14 -6.67 -13.60
CA ASN A 94 -2.52 -7.17 -13.55
C ASN A 94 -2.85 -8.23 -14.59
N GLN A 95 -2.13 -8.29 -15.72
CA GLN A 95 -2.30 -9.41 -16.67
C GLN A 95 -1.95 -10.75 -16.03
N ILE A 96 -0.93 -10.77 -15.18
CA ILE A 96 -0.50 -11.98 -14.46
C ILE A 96 -1.44 -12.28 -13.28
N LEU A 97 -1.80 -11.24 -12.51
CA LEU A 97 -2.61 -11.39 -11.30
C LEU A 97 -4.06 -11.79 -11.55
N LYS A 98 -4.59 -11.61 -12.77
CA LYS A 98 -5.95 -12.01 -13.15
C LYS A 98 -6.29 -13.45 -12.77
N ASN A 99 -5.37 -14.38 -12.99
CA ASN A 99 -5.60 -15.80 -12.71
C ASN A 99 -5.74 -16.08 -11.21
N ASN A 100 -5.16 -15.21 -10.38
CA ASN A 100 -5.15 -15.35 -8.93
C ASN A 100 -6.29 -14.56 -8.25
N LYS A 101 -7.22 -13.98 -9.03
CA LYS A 101 -8.27 -13.07 -8.54
C LYS A 101 -7.69 -11.93 -7.70
N LEU A 102 -6.58 -11.35 -8.14
CA LEU A 102 -5.97 -10.20 -7.47
C LEU A 102 -5.95 -8.99 -8.41
N LEU A 103 -6.03 -7.81 -7.81
CA LEU A 103 -5.88 -6.53 -8.47
C LEU A 103 -4.78 -5.74 -7.76
N TYR A 104 -3.75 -5.39 -8.51
CA TYR A 104 -2.73 -4.44 -8.10
C TYR A 104 -3.06 -3.06 -8.65
N GLY A 105 -2.80 -2.02 -7.87
CA GLY A 105 -2.88 -0.64 -8.35
C GLY A 105 -1.71 0.19 -7.85
N ALA A 106 -1.27 1.10 -8.70
CA ALA A 106 -0.27 2.10 -8.40
C ALA A 106 -0.71 3.44 -8.99
N GLY A 107 -0.28 4.55 -8.42
CA GLY A 107 -0.62 5.87 -8.95
C GLY A 107 -0.21 6.99 -8.01
N LEU A 108 -0.72 8.19 -8.28
CA LEU A 108 -0.48 9.36 -7.43
C LEU A 108 -1.74 9.69 -6.64
N GLY A 109 -1.58 9.79 -5.32
CA GLY A 109 -2.62 10.23 -4.39
C GLY A 109 -2.53 11.72 -4.10
N VAL A 110 -3.07 12.11 -2.95
CA VAL A 110 -3.01 13.49 -2.43
C VAL A 110 -1.54 13.93 -2.29
N HIS A 111 -1.26 15.19 -2.62
CA HIS A 111 0.10 15.77 -2.66
C HIS A 111 1.04 15.09 -3.67
N SER A 112 0.48 14.44 -4.70
CA SER A 112 1.25 13.65 -5.67
C SER A 112 2.10 12.56 -5.00
N LYS A 113 1.72 12.10 -3.81
CA LYS A 113 2.36 11.00 -3.11
C LYS A 113 2.04 9.69 -3.86
N PRO A 114 3.04 8.90 -4.26
CA PRO A 114 2.80 7.59 -4.86
C PRO A 114 2.03 6.67 -3.92
N ILE A 115 1.01 5.99 -4.42
CA ILE A 115 0.21 5.03 -3.67
C ILE A 115 0.27 3.68 -4.38
N PHE A 116 0.27 2.61 -3.58
CA PHE A 116 0.27 1.23 -4.04
C PHE A 116 -0.77 0.46 -3.24
N PHE A 117 -1.48 -0.47 -3.89
CA PHE A 117 -2.38 -1.36 -3.19
C PHE A 117 -2.47 -2.71 -3.89
N LEU A 118 -2.90 -3.70 -3.12
CA LEU A 118 -3.24 -5.04 -3.57
C LEU A 118 -4.57 -5.41 -2.93
N ALA A 119 -5.50 -5.91 -3.73
CA ALA A 119 -6.83 -6.28 -3.27
C ALA A 119 -7.32 -7.54 -4.01
N GLU A 120 -8.33 -8.20 -3.47
CA GLU A 120 -9.01 -9.28 -4.17
C GLU A 120 -9.84 -8.68 -5.32
N LEU A 121 -9.75 -9.27 -6.51
CA LEU A 121 -10.58 -8.90 -7.65
C LEU A 121 -11.93 -9.62 -7.55
N ILE A 122 -12.97 -8.88 -7.14
CA ILE A 122 -14.33 -9.38 -7.02
C ILE A 122 -14.97 -9.56 -8.40
N SER A 123 -14.88 -8.52 -9.24
CA SER A 123 -15.42 -8.58 -10.60
C SER A 123 -14.82 -7.49 -11.50
N ASN A 124 -15.04 -7.61 -12.81
CA ASN A 124 -14.75 -6.56 -13.76
C ASN A 124 -15.84 -6.48 -14.81
N LYS A 125 -16.09 -5.28 -15.34
CA LYS A 125 -17.07 -5.04 -16.41
C LYS A 125 -16.55 -3.95 -17.34
N THR A 126 -17.00 -3.98 -18.59
CA THR A 126 -16.70 -2.93 -19.57
C THR A 126 -17.98 -2.13 -19.83
N ILE A 127 -17.91 -0.80 -19.70
CA ILE A 127 -19.00 0.12 -20.01
C ILE A 127 -18.48 1.17 -20.98
N LYS A 128 -19.00 1.21 -22.22
CA LYS A 128 -18.59 2.17 -23.25
C LYS A 128 -17.05 2.25 -23.36
N ASP A 129 -16.41 1.10 -23.53
CA ASP A 129 -14.95 0.91 -23.63
C ASP A 129 -14.13 1.23 -22.37
N ILE A 130 -14.79 1.63 -21.27
CA ILE A 130 -14.15 1.82 -19.97
C ILE A 130 -14.18 0.51 -19.21
N LYS A 131 -12.99 0.00 -18.87
CA LYS A 131 -12.87 -1.19 -18.03
C LYS A 131 -12.92 -0.81 -16.56
N ILE A 132 -13.90 -1.35 -15.86
CA ILE A 132 -14.16 -1.11 -14.44
C ILE A 132 -13.79 -2.38 -13.68
N TYR A 133 -12.98 -2.24 -12.64
CA TYR A 133 -12.64 -3.32 -11.72
C TYR A 133 -13.28 -3.04 -10.36
N ILE A 134 -13.84 -4.08 -9.74
CA ILE A 134 -14.40 -4.05 -8.39
C ILE A 134 -13.49 -4.92 -7.52
N ALA A 135 -12.94 -4.34 -6.46
CA ALA A 135 -12.00 -5.00 -5.58
C ALA A 135 -12.43 -4.94 -4.10
N GLY A 136 -11.97 -5.89 -3.30
CA GLY A 136 -12.29 -6.05 -1.88
C GLY A 136 -11.10 -6.47 -1.02
#